data_AF-A0A6S7B2T9-F1
#
_entry.id   AF-A0A6S7B2T9-F1
#
_cell.length_a   1.000
_cell.length_b   1.000
_cell.length_c   1.000
_cell.angle_alpha   90.00
_cell.angle_beta   90.00
_cell.angle_gamma   90.00
#
_symmetry.space_group_name_H-M   'P 1'
#
loop_
_entity.id
_entity.type
_entity.pdbx_description
1 polymer ?
#
loop_
_entity_poly.entity_id
_entity_poly.type
_entity_poly.pdbx_seq_one_letter_code
_entity_poly.pdbx_strand_id
1 'polypeptide(L)'
;MLYPHQVRVVWTRNKGGSADTPAILIGPEAVLTKFLPKMLAFPGGISPITSVMRTWFTEDFDKAGALIERPLGTMAAFGFVGLIMGELLMTGGGDTDLRFVGGDGVRRTLSFVCAQALMRGWPSEFIADILGRWLEASVLTANEVDVEARVHIARMCGFLQSVSDLEDRKGATERFLAEQIQAWAESQVSSSQRDFLQRSLPQVVQSLNGIQSREKRFDIIMEALKRSDGETRNPLEQGFLISLIEPGSFEFLELSKKYDDKGGAVSVAYCAFTVMFGKEVALRQFNGFGLAVLNNSLQLNGDENSDISISELRILHDIRRADPIVFRTRSPWLVDVELAPMVSGSFGNVIKRRAAAQRSEQRSDAAEREELLRENLGTALRALESAYGLIEVRRSKPDSAASSRRRPKDIR
;
A
#
# COMPACT_ATOMS: atom_id res chain seq x y z
N MET A 1 -24.08 21.18 -16.83
CA MET A 1 -23.29 22.30 -16.28
C MET A 1 -23.75 22.62 -14.88
N LEU A 2 -22.83 22.61 -13.92
CA LEU A 2 -23.03 23.11 -12.56
C LEU A 2 -22.77 24.62 -12.53
N TYR A 3 -23.53 25.37 -11.75
CA TYR A 3 -23.18 26.77 -11.47
C TYR A 3 -21.92 26.82 -10.60
N PRO A 4 -21.03 27.83 -10.76
CA PRO A 4 -19.69 27.86 -10.17
C PRO A 4 -19.62 27.90 -8.64
N HIS A 5 -20.76 27.94 -7.94
CA HIS A 5 -20.85 28.03 -6.49
C HIS A 5 -21.83 27.03 -5.84
N GLN A 6 -22.32 26.05 -6.61
CA GLN A 6 -23.29 25.09 -6.09
C GLN A 6 -22.60 23.84 -5.54
N VAL A 7 -23.06 23.38 -4.38
CA VAL A 7 -22.76 22.05 -3.83
C VAL A 7 -23.98 21.18 -4.07
N ARG A 8 -23.79 20.05 -4.75
CA ARG A 8 -24.77 18.97 -4.87
C ARG A 8 -24.61 18.03 -3.70
N VAL A 9 -25.73 17.50 -3.27
CA VAL A 9 -25.80 16.57 -2.14
C VAL A 9 -26.52 15.33 -2.63
N VAL A 10 -25.91 14.16 -2.43
CA VAL A 10 -26.44 12.87 -2.88
C VAL A 10 -26.72 12.01 -1.65
N TRP A 11 -27.95 11.51 -1.57
CA TRP A 11 -28.35 10.54 -0.55
C TRP A 11 -28.35 9.14 -1.16
N THR A 12 -27.81 8.18 -0.42
CA THR A 12 -27.98 6.77 -0.77
C THR A 12 -29.42 6.37 -0.48
N ARG A 13 -30.05 5.67 -1.42
CA ARG A 13 -31.42 5.17 -1.27
C ARG A 13 -31.41 3.95 -0.36
N ASN A 14 -31.26 4.17 0.95
CA ASN A 14 -31.24 3.08 1.91
C ASN A 14 -32.62 2.41 1.98
N LYS A 15 -32.68 1.08 1.80
CA LYS A 15 -33.92 0.29 1.84
C LYS A 15 -34.50 0.11 3.26
N GLY A 16 -33.87 0.63 4.31
CA GLY A 16 -34.21 0.29 5.70
C GLY A 16 -34.28 1.41 6.74
N GLY A 17 -34.10 2.68 6.38
CA GLY A 17 -34.19 3.79 7.35
C GLY A 17 -33.75 5.12 6.74
N SER A 18 -34.27 6.24 7.24
CA SER A 18 -33.86 7.57 6.79
C SER A 18 -32.39 7.80 7.14
N ALA A 19 -31.53 7.77 6.12
CA ALA A 19 -30.21 8.36 6.28
C ALA A 19 -30.42 9.88 6.28
N ASP A 20 -30.58 10.47 7.46
CA ASP A 20 -30.73 11.93 7.62
C ASP A 20 -29.46 12.67 7.16
N THR A 21 -28.33 11.95 7.05
CA THR A 21 -27.07 12.46 6.52
C THR A 21 -26.89 12.08 5.05
N PRO A 22 -26.49 13.02 4.19
CA PRO A 22 -26.15 12.70 2.82
C PRO A 22 -24.88 11.85 2.75
N ALA A 23 -24.81 11.02 1.70
CA ALA A 23 -23.70 10.10 1.49
C ALA A 23 -22.53 10.78 0.75
N ILE A 24 -22.82 11.71 -0.16
CA ILE A 24 -21.80 12.36 -1.00
C ILE A 24 -22.13 13.85 -1.15
N LEU A 25 -21.11 14.70 -1.00
CA LEU A 25 -21.11 16.09 -1.43
C LEU A 25 -20.27 16.23 -2.70
N ILE A 26 -20.83 16.89 -3.71
CA ILE A 26 -20.13 17.19 -4.96
C ILE A 26 -20.12 18.69 -5.14
N GLY A 27 -18.95 19.29 -5.33
CA GLY A 27 -18.86 20.72 -5.55
C GLY A 27 -17.51 21.16 -6.11
N PRO A 28 -17.40 22.39 -6.62
CA PRO A 28 -16.12 22.91 -7.12
C PRO A 28 -15.05 22.91 -6.04
N GLU A 29 -13.80 22.63 -6.42
CA GLU A 29 -12.66 22.59 -5.49
C GLU A 29 -12.57 23.87 -4.64
N ALA A 30 -12.75 25.04 -5.25
CA ALA A 30 -12.69 26.34 -4.57
C ALA A 30 -13.75 26.51 -3.45
N VAL A 31 -14.88 25.79 -3.54
CA VAL A 31 -15.96 25.81 -2.55
C VAL A 31 -15.69 24.78 -1.47
N LEU A 32 -15.43 23.54 -1.85
CA LEU A 32 -15.23 22.43 -0.90
C LEU A 32 -13.98 22.63 -0.03
N THR A 33 -12.90 23.20 -0.58
CA THR A 33 -11.68 23.51 0.17
C THR A 33 -11.90 24.56 1.25
N LYS A 34 -12.90 25.45 1.10
CA LYS A 34 -13.31 26.42 2.14
C LYS A 34 -14.34 25.84 3.11
N PHE A 35 -15.13 24.88 2.65
CA PHE A 35 -16.20 24.26 3.42
C PHE A 35 -15.69 23.22 4.41
N LEU A 36 -14.83 22.30 3.96
CA LEU A 36 -14.28 21.22 4.79
C LEU A 36 -13.59 21.71 6.08
N PRO A 37 -12.71 22.73 6.07
CA PRO A 37 -12.11 23.23 7.30
C PRO A 37 -13.13 23.82 8.29
N LYS A 38 -14.19 24.47 7.78
CA LYS A 38 -15.26 25.01 8.63
C LYS A 38 -16.05 23.90 9.29
N MET A 39 -16.31 22.82 8.54
CA MET A 39 -16.97 21.64 9.08
C MET A 39 -16.11 20.94 10.14
N LEU A 40 -14.79 20.83 9.90
CA LEU A 40 -13.83 20.27 10.85
C LEU A 40 -13.67 21.12 12.13
N ALA A 41 -13.96 22.42 12.06
CA ALA A 41 -13.88 23.31 13.21
C ALA A 41 -15.06 23.16 14.20
N PHE A 42 -16.11 22.41 13.84
CA PHE A 42 -17.23 22.19 14.75
C PHE A 42 -16.81 21.31 15.95
N PRO A 43 -17.15 21.72 17.19
CA PRO A 43 -16.81 20.96 18.38
C PRO A 43 -17.48 19.58 18.36
N GLY A 44 -16.68 18.52 18.56
CA GLY A 44 -17.16 17.13 18.68
C GLY A 44 -16.69 16.17 17.57
N GLY A 45 -16.13 16.68 16.47
CA GLY A 45 -15.62 15.85 15.36
C GLY A 45 -14.19 15.37 15.59
N ILE A 46 -13.99 14.22 16.24
CA ILE A 46 -12.67 13.53 16.25
C ILE A 46 -12.49 12.67 14.98
N SER A 47 -13.60 12.35 14.30
CA SER A 47 -13.59 11.60 13.05
C SER A 47 -13.62 12.55 11.85
N PRO A 48 -12.89 12.25 10.76
CA PRO A 48 -13.00 12.99 9.52
C PRO A 48 -14.44 12.96 8.99
N ILE A 49 -14.93 14.07 8.47
CA ILE A 49 -16.28 14.18 7.90
C ILE A 49 -16.44 13.22 6.72
N THR A 50 -15.38 13.05 5.95
CA THR A 50 -15.33 12.18 4.78
C THR A 50 -15.42 10.69 5.11
N SER A 51 -15.25 10.31 6.38
CA SER A 51 -15.52 8.96 6.85
C SER A 51 -17.03 8.64 6.93
N VAL A 52 -17.88 9.67 6.94
CA VAL A 52 -19.35 9.55 7.03
C VAL A 52 -20.01 10.01 5.75
N MET A 53 -19.51 11.10 5.16
CA MET A 53 -20.06 11.76 3.99
C MET A 53 -18.92 12.09 3.03
N ARG A 54 -18.82 11.35 1.93
CA ARG A 54 -17.76 11.54 0.93
C ARG A 54 -17.82 12.92 0.32
N THR A 55 -16.67 13.45 -0.09
CA THR A 55 -16.61 14.75 -0.76
C THR A 55 -15.82 14.66 -2.04
N TRP A 56 -16.45 14.98 -3.16
CA TRP A 56 -15.87 14.88 -4.49
C TRP A 56 -15.85 16.24 -5.16
N PHE A 57 -14.73 16.55 -5.81
CA PHE A 57 -14.62 17.72 -6.64
C PHE A 57 -15.39 17.51 -7.95
N THR A 58 -16.09 18.53 -8.43
CA THR A 58 -16.81 18.47 -9.72
C THR A 58 -15.86 18.08 -10.85
N GLU A 59 -14.64 18.62 -10.80
CA GLU A 59 -13.57 18.38 -11.76
C GLU A 59 -13.16 16.90 -11.83
N ASP A 60 -13.12 16.22 -10.69
CA ASP A 60 -12.83 14.79 -10.60
C ASP A 60 -14.03 13.93 -10.97
N PHE A 61 -15.22 14.37 -10.54
CA PHE A 61 -16.47 13.66 -10.81
C PHE A 61 -16.79 13.60 -12.30
N ASP A 62 -16.60 14.71 -13.01
CA ASP A 62 -16.84 14.80 -14.46
C ASP A 62 -15.84 13.94 -15.25
N LYS A 63 -14.60 13.80 -14.76
CA LYS A 63 -13.55 12.97 -15.37
C LYS A 63 -13.79 11.47 -15.19
N ALA A 64 -14.21 11.07 -14.00
CA ALA A 64 -14.20 9.67 -13.60
C ALA A 64 -15.27 8.82 -14.31
N GLY A 65 -16.17 9.40 -15.09
CA GLY A 65 -17.37 8.69 -15.55
C GLY A 65 -18.05 7.99 -14.37
N ALA A 66 -18.03 8.64 -13.19
CA ALA A 66 -17.82 8.07 -11.83
C ALA A 66 -18.81 7.00 -11.34
N LEU A 67 -19.76 6.62 -12.18
CA LEU A 67 -20.82 5.66 -11.90
C LEU A 67 -20.84 4.51 -12.91
N ILE A 68 -19.96 4.53 -13.91
CA ILE A 68 -19.82 3.45 -14.89
C ILE A 68 -18.71 2.54 -14.41
N GLU A 69 -19.10 1.46 -13.76
CA GLU A 69 -18.18 0.38 -13.44
C GLU A 69 -17.80 -0.35 -14.73
N ARG A 70 -16.50 -0.43 -15.02
CA ARG A 70 -15.96 -1.20 -16.14
C ARG A 70 -15.07 -2.30 -15.56
N PRO A 71 -15.54 -3.56 -15.48
CA PRO A 71 -14.68 -4.64 -14.99
C PRO A 71 -13.43 -4.73 -15.87
N LEU A 72 -12.30 -5.09 -15.25
CA LEU A 72 -11.05 -5.29 -15.98
C LEU A 72 -11.21 -6.47 -16.96
N GLY A 73 -10.62 -6.33 -18.15
CA GLY A 73 -10.37 -7.47 -19.03
C GLY A 73 -9.55 -8.53 -18.29
N THR A 74 -9.69 -9.80 -18.68
CA THR A 74 -9.04 -10.91 -17.95
C THR A 74 -7.52 -10.75 -17.95
N MET A 75 -6.92 -10.36 -19.08
CA MET A 75 -5.49 -10.12 -19.13
C MET A 75 -5.06 -8.92 -18.28
N ALA A 76 -5.82 -7.81 -18.33
CA ALA A 76 -5.52 -6.64 -17.50
C ALA A 76 -5.60 -6.98 -16.01
N ALA A 77 -6.63 -7.72 -15.59
CA ALA A 77 -6.79 -8.18 -14.22
C ALA A 77 -5.58 -9.03 -13.76
N PHE A 78 -5.15 -9.99 -14.58
CA PHE A 78 -3.96 -10.81 -14.31
C PHE A 78 -2.68 -9.97 -14.26
N GLY A 79 -2.53 -9.00 -15.17
CA GLY A 79 -1.41 -8.07 -15.17
C GLY A 79 -1.36 -7.25 -13.88
N PHE A 80 -2.48 -6.69 -13.43
CA PHE A 80 -2.55 -5.95 -12.17
C PHE A 80 -2.28 -6.81 -10.95
N VAL A 81 -2.77 -8.06 -10.91
CA VAL A 81 -2.41 -8.99 -9.83
C VAL A 81 -0.91 -9.23 -9.80
N GLY A 82 -0.29 -9.47 -10.95
CA GLY A 82 1.16 -9.65 -11.03
C GLY A 82 1.95 -8.38 -10.68
N LEU A 83 1.47 -7.19 -11.05
CA LEU A 83 2.07 -5.92 -10.61
C LEU A 83 1.99 -5.76 -9.09
N ILE A 84 0.84 -6.04 -8.48
CA ILE A 84 0.65 -6.03 -7.02
C ILE A 84 1.63 -6.98 -6.33
N MET A 85 1.76 -8.21 -6.83
CA MET A 85 2.70 -9.21 -6.30
C MET A 85 4.14 -8.73 -6.40
N GLY A 86 4.55 -8.25 -7.58
CA GLY A 86 5.89 -7.72 -7.80
C GLY A 86 6.19 -6.51 -6.92
N GLU A 87 5.22 -5.61 -6.76
CA GLU A 87 5.36 -4.42 -5.92
C GLU A 87 5.52 -4.79 -4.44
N LEU A 88 4.78 -5.79 -3.96
CA LEU A 88 4.93 -6.30 -2.59
C LEU A 88 6.29 -6.95 -2.35
N LEU A 89 6.76 -7.78 -3.30
CA LEU A 89 8.08 -8.43 -3.22
C LEU A 89 9.22 -7.40 -3.27
N MET A 90 9.04 -6.34 -4.06
CA MET A 90 9.98 -5.21 -4.13
C MET A 90 10.01 -4.43 -2.82
N THR A 91 8.84 -4.09 -2.26
CA THR A 91 8.74 -3.19 -1.11
C THR A 91 9.05 -3.84 0.23
N GLY A 92 8.72 -5.12 0.41
CA GLY A 92 9.01 -5.82 1.67
C GLY A 92 10.44 -6.38 1.74
N GLY A 93 11.18 -6.38 0.63
CA GLY A 93 12.54 -6.93 0.54
C GLY A 93 12.58 -8.46 0.36
N GLY A 94 13.80 -9.03 0.42
CA GLY A 94 14.08 -10.43 0.10
C GLY A 94 13.35 -11.46 0.98
N ASP A 95 12.98 -11.09 2.20
CA ASP A 95 12.31 -11.98 3.17
C ASP A 95 10.78 -11.88 3.10
N THR A 96 10.23 -11.14 2.13
CA THR A 96 8.78 -10.98 2.01
C THR A 96 8.13 -12.29 1.57
N ASP A 97 7.28 -12.81 2.44
CA ASP A 97 6.46 -13.96 2.12
C ASP A 97 5.02 -13.53 1.85
N LEU A 98 4.64 -13.57 0.56
CA LEU A 98 3.30 -13.22 0.10
C LEU A 98 2.20 -14.08 0.74
N ARG A 99 2.53 -15.27 1.29
CA ARG A 99 1.56 -16.13 1.98
C ARG A 99 0.97 -15.49 3.24
N PHE A 100 1.68 -14.52 3.83
CA PHE A 100 1.24 -13.82 5.04
C PHE A 100 0.78 -12.37 4.76
N VAL A 101 0.77 -11.95 3.50
CA VAL A 101 0.31 -10.61 3.14
C VAL A 101 -1.22 -10.59 3.13
N GLY A 102 -1.80 -9.85 4.07
CA GLY A 102 -3.24 -9.60 4.11
C GLY A 102 -3.71 -8.59 3.06
N GLY A 103 -5.03 -8.42 2.93
CA GLY A 103 -5.64 -7.45 2.02
C GLY A 103 -5.17 -6.01 2.25
N ASP A 104 -4.77 -5.65 3.47
CA ASP A 104 -4.19 -4.34 3.77
C ASP A 104 -2.85 -4.09 3.05
N GLY A 105 -2.03 -5.13 2.88
CA GLY A 105 -0.79 -5.03 2.10
C GLY A 105 -1.08 -4.77 0.63
N VAL A 106 -2.07 -5.49 0.08
CA VAL A 106 -2.55 -5.29 -1.30
C VAL A 106 -3.04 -3.85 -1.50
N ARG A 107 -3.89 -3.35 -0.59
CA ARG A 107 -4.46 -2.00 -0.67
C ARG A 107 -3.44 -0.87 -0.52
N ARG A 108 -2.24 -1.15 0.00
CA ARG A 108 -1.13 -0.20 0.03
C ARG A 108 -0.43 -0.05 -1.31
N THR A 109 -0.58 -1.01 -2.21
CA THR A 109 0.14 -0.96 -3.49
C THR A 109 -0.44 0.10 -4.42
N LEU A 110 0.43 0.81 -5.13
CA LEU A 110 0.02 1.73 -6.19
C LEU A 110 -0.68 0.98 -7.32
N SER A 111 -0.19 -0.22 -7.65
CA SER A 111 -0.77 -1.09 -8.68
C SER A 111 -2.25 -1.39 -8.40
N PHE A 112 -2.60 -1.64 -7.14
CA PHE A 112 -3.99 -1.84 -6.72
C PHE A 112 -4.84 -0.59 -6.91
N VAL A 113 -4.33 0.58 -6.49
CA VAL A 113 -5.04 1.86 -6.64
C VAL A 113 -5.27 2.20 -8.12
N CYS A 114 -4.28 1.94 -8.99
CA CYS A 114 -4.45 2.11 -10.44
C CYS A 114 -5.47 1.12 -11.03
N ALA A 115 -5.48 -0.13 -10.56
CA ALA A 115 -6.49 -1.12 -10.98
C ALA A 115 -7.90 -0.66 -10.60
N GLN A 116 -8.08 -0.15 -9.38
CA GLN A 116 -9.35 0.43 -8.94
C GLN A 116 -9.76 1.63 -9.81
N ALA A 117 -8.84 2.56 -10.08
CA ALA A 117 -9.13 3.71 -10.92
C ALA A 117 -9.63 3.27 -12.30
N LEU A 118 -8.96 2.30 -12.92
CA LEU A 118 -9.39 1.75 -14.20
C LEU A 118 -10.77 1.08 -14.11
N MET A 119 -11.01 0.29 -13.06
CA MET A 119 -12.31 -0.36 -12.81
C MET A 119 -13.47 0.64 -12.62
N ARG A 120 -13.14 1.82 -12.09
CA ARG A 120 -14.07 2.94 -11.89
C ARG A 120 -14.16 3.87 -13.10
N GLY A 121 -13.58 3.48 -14.24
CA GLY A 121 -13.73 4.20 -15.50
C GLY A 121 -12.81 5.42 -15.67
N TRP A 122 -11.76 5.55 -14.84
CA TRP A 122 -10.84 6.68 -14.95
C TRP A 122 -10.04 6.64 -16.27
N PRO A 123 -9.98 7.76 -17.02
CA PRO A 123 -9.17 7.84 -18.24
C PRO A 123 -7.67 7.70 -17.96
N SER A 124 -6.92 7.20 -18.94
CA SER A 124 -5.49 6.85 -18.80
C SER A 124 -4.58 8.04 -18.52
N GLU A 125 -4.94 9.20 -19.05
CA GLU A 125 -4.26 10.48 -18.80
C GLU A 125 -4.25 10.87 -17.30
N PHE A 126 -5.11 10.28 -16.48
CA PHE A 126 -5.21 10.57 -15.05
C PHE A 126 -4.44 9.61 -14.14
N ILE A 127 -3.73 8.60 -14.68
CA ILE A 127 -2.86 7.75 -13.85
C ILE A 127 -1.76 8.59 -13.17
N ALA A 128 -1.26 9.63 -13.84
CA ALA A 128 -0.29 10.55 -13.25
C ALA A 128 -0.87 11.32 -12.05
N ASP A 129 -2.14 11.74 -12.14
CA ASP A 129 -2.85 12.39 -11.02
C ASP A 129 -3.03 11.43 -9.85
N ILE A 130 -3.41 10.18 -10.11
CA ILE A 130 -3.55 9.13 -9.09
C ILE A 130 -2.21 8.85 -8.40
N LEU A 131 -1.11 8.73 -9.18
CA LEU A 131 0.24 8.60 -8.63
C LEU A 131 0.57 9.80 -7.73
N GLY A 132 0.33 11.03 -8.19
CA GLY A 132 0.59 12.25 -7.43
C GLY A 132 -0.15 12.26 -6.09
N ARG A 133 -1.43 11.92 -6.09
CA ARG A 133 -2.25 11.83 -4.87
C ARG A 133 -1.82 10.68 -3.95
N TRP A 134 -1.41 9.55 -4.51
CA TRP A 134 -0.90 8.41 -3.74
C TRP A 134 0.43 8.73 -3.05
N LEU A 135 1.36 9.40 -3.77
CA LEU A 135 2.62 9.89 -3.21
C LEU A 135 2.37 10.93 -2.12
N GLU A 136 1.47 11.88 -2.38
CA GLU A 136 1.09 12.88 -1.40
C GLU A 136 0.49 12.25 -0.13
N ALA A 137 -0.46 11.33 -0.26
CA ALA A 137 -1.04 10.62 0.86
C ALA A 137 0.05 9.87 1.67
N SER A 138 1.00 9.24 0.97
CA SER A 138 2.15 8.57 1.60
C SER A 138 3.00 9.54 2.42
N VAL A 139 3.31 10.72 1.89
CA VAL A 139 4.08 11.76 2.59
C VAL A 139 3.31 12.29 3.80
N LEU A 140 2.02 12.63 3.63
CA LEU A 140 1.17 13.14 4.71
C LEU A 140 1.00 12.14 5.86
N THR A 141 1.08 10.85 5.56
CA THR A 141 1.02 9.75 6.54
C THR A 141 2.41 9.27 7.00
N ALA A 142 3.48 9.93 6.56
CA ALA A 142 4.89 9.64 6.87
C ALA A 142 5.34 8.21 6.50
N ASN A 143 4.86 7.68 5.38
CA ASN A 143 5.35 6.44 4.78
C ASN A 143 6.59 6.72 3.93
N GLU A 144 7.56 5.80 3.97
CA GLU A 144 8.74 5.84 3.12
C GLU A 144 8.41 5.31 1.72
N VAL A 145 8.83 6.03 0.69
CA VAL A 145 8.49 5.72 -0.70
C VAL A 145 9.69 5.95 -1.60
N ASP A 146 10.04 4.95 -2.40
CA ASP A 146 10.92 5.09 -3.55
C ASP A 146 10.12 5.69 -4.73
N VAL A 147 10.29 6.99 -4.96
CA VAL A 147 9.56 7.74 -5.99
C VAL A 147 9.90 7.24 -7.40
N GLU A 148 11.16 6.89 -7.67
CA GLU A 148 11.59 6.43 -9.01
C GLU A 148 10.91 5.10 -9.35
N ALA A 149 10.92 4.15 -8.41
CA ALA A 149 10.20 2.89 -8.57
C ALA A 149 8.69 3.10 -8.81
N ARG A 150 8.05 4.04 -8.10
CA ARG A 150 6.62 4.34 -8.28
C ARG A 150 6.30 4.92 -9.65
N VAL A 151 7.17 5.76 -10.20
CA VAL A 151 7.01 6.28 -11.57
C VAL A 151 7.05 5.13 -12.58
N HIS A 152 7.95 4.16 -12.41
CA HIS A 152 7.99 2.98 -13.26
C HIS A 152 6.73 2.13 -13.13
N ILE A 153 6.23 1.88 -11.91
CA ILE A 153 4.98 1.14 -11.68
C ILE A 153 3.79 1.86 -12.33
N ALA A 154 3.65 3.17 -12.14
CA ALA A 154 2.57 3.95 -12.75
C ALA A 154 2.59 3.85 -14.29
N ARG A 155 3.79 3.89 -14.90
CA ARG A 155 3.96 3.69 -16.34
C ARG A 155 3.50 2.29 -16.78
N MET A 156 3.81 1.25 -16.00
CA MET A 156 3.33 -0.11 -16.27
C MET A 156 1.81 -0.24 -16.13
N CYS A 157 1.21 0.43 -15.14
CA CYS A 157 -0.25 0.51 -15.03
C CYS A 157 -0.88 1.20 -16.26
N GLY A 158 -0.26 2.28 -16.76
CA GLY A 158 -0.67 2.93 -18.00
C GLY A 158 -0.56 2.03 -19.23
N PHE A 159 0.51 1.23 -19.31
CA PHE A 159 0.63 0.19 -20.33
C PHE A 159 -0.49 -0.86 -20.23
N LEU A 160 -0.76 -1.42 -19.05
CA LEU A 160 -1.83 -2.41 -18.88
C LEU A 160 -3.22 -1.85 -19.20
N GLN A 161 -3.47 -0.58 -18.92
CA GLN A 161 -4.70 0.09 -19.37
C GLN A 161 -4.78 0.12 -20.90
N SER A 162 -3.71 0.52 -21.58
CA SER A 162 -3.67 0.52 -23.05
C SER A 162 -3.92 -0.87 -23.64
N VAL A 163 -3.42 -1.92 -22.99
CA VAL A 163 -3.68 -3.32 -23.38
C VAL A 163 -5.15 -3.69 -23.13
N SER A 164 -5.72 -3.29 -21.99
CA SER A 164 -7.12 -3.55 -21.67
C SER A 164 -8.08 -2.95 -22.70
N ASP A 165 -7.80 -1.76 -23.22
CA ASP A 165 -8.64 -1.10 -24.24
C ASP A 165 -8.55 -1.79 -25.61
N LEU A 166 -7.49 -2.55 -25.86
CA LEU A 166 -7.25 -3.28 -27.10
C LEU A 166 -7.67 -4.76 -27.03
N GLU A 167 -7.65 -5.38 -25.85
CA GLU A 167 -8.01 -6.79 -25.62
C GLU A 167 -9.41 -7.10 -26.14
N ASP A 168 -10.35 -6.19 -25.93
CA ASP A 168 -11.74 -6.24 -26.42
C ASP A 168 -11.84 -6.48 -27.94
N ARG A 169 -10.75 -6.33 -28.69
CA ARG A 169 -10.73 -6.37 -30.17
C ARG A 169 -9.98 -7.55 -30.79
N LYS A 170 -8.97 -8.14 -30.13
CA LYS A 170 -8.01 -9.03 -30.82
C LYS A 170 -7.61 -10.31 -30.10
N GLY A 171 -7.97 -10.49 -28.82
CA GLY A 171 -7.50 -11.63 -28.03
C GLY A 171 -5.98 -11.55 -27.76
N ALA A 172 -5.57 -11.93 -26.55
CA ALA A 172 -4.21 -11.64 -26.13
C ALA A 172 -3.24 -12.80 -26.34
N THR A 173 -2.25 -12.58 -27.21
CA THR A 173 -1.14 -13.52 -27.48
C THR A 173 0.19 -12.92 -27.03
N GLU A 174 1.21 -13.76 -26.80
CA GLU A 174 2.58 -13.32 -26.48
C GLU A 174 3.12 -12.35 -27.54
N ARG A 175 2.83 -12.63 -28.82
CA ARG A 175 3.22 -11.77 -29.95
C ARG A 175 2.52 -10.41 -29.91
N PHE A 176 1.21 -10.39 -29.64
CA PHE A 176 0.46 -9.15 -29.49
C PHE A 176 1.06 -8.28 -28.38
N LEU A 177 1.35 -8.87 -27.21
CA LEU A 177 2.01 -8.15 -26.12
C LEU A 177 3.40 -7.64 -26.52
N ALA A 178 4.22 -8.44 -27.20
CA ALA A 178 5.52 -7.99 -27.69
C ALA A 178 5.41 -6.77 -28.62
N GLU A 179 4.43 -6.78 -29.54
CA GLU A 179 4.15 -5.65 -30.43
C GLU A 179 3.71 -4.40 -29.66
N GLN A 180 2.85 -4.56 -28.64
CA GLN A 180 2.39 -3.43 -27.82
C GLN A 180 3.50 -2.88 -26.93
N ILE A 181 4.31 -3.73 -26.30
CA ILE A 181 5.43 -3.31 -25.45
C ILE A 181 6.44 -2.54 -26.28
N GLN A 182 6.79 -3.04 -27.47
CA GLN A 182 7.73 -2.36 -28.35
C GLN A 182 7.17 -1.00 -28.81
N ALA A 183 5.93 -0.94 -29.28
CA ALA A 183 5.30 0.32 -29.68
C ALA A 183 5.21 1.32 -28.51
N TRP A 184 4.92 0.82 -27.32
CA TRP A 184 4.87 1.64 -26.11
C TRP A 184 6.26 2.16 -25.74
N ALA A 185 7.28 1.31 -25.73
CA ALA A 185 8.67 1.71 -25.48
C ALA A 185 9.15 2.77 -26.49
N GLU A 186 8.88 2.56 -27.78
CA GLU A 186 9.21 3.51 -28.85
C GLU A 186 8.51 4.86 -28.68
N SER A 187 7.30 4.89 -28.13
CA SER A 187 6.56 6.14 -27.86
C SER A 187 7.13 6.96 -26.70
N GLN A 188 7.85 6.31 -25.77
CA GLN A 188 8.40 6.96 -24.57
C GLN A 188 9.81 7.52 -24.78
N VAL A 189 10.50 7.11 -25.84
CA VAL A 189 11.89 7.49 -26.12
C VAL A 189 11.94 8.77 -26.96
N SER A 190 12.58 9.82 -26.43
CA SER A 190 12.92 11.00 -27.23
C SER A 190 13.85 10.60 -28.38
N SER A 191 13.68 11.20 -29.56
CA SER A 191 14.31 10.80 -30.83
C SER A 191 15.85 10.63 -30.81
N SER A 192 16.54 11.12 -29.79
CA SER A 192 17.99 11.04 -29.60
C SER A 192 18.51 9.85 -28.77
N GLN A 193 17.63 9.00 -28.20
CA GLN A 193 18.03 7.83 -27.38
C GLN A 193 17.40 6.52 -27.89
N ARG A 194 17.33 6.36 -29.21
CA ARG A 194 16.75 5.16 -29.83
C ARG A 194 17.66 3.95 -29.64
N ASP A 195 17.47 3.26 -28.53
CA ASP A 195 18.05 1.95 -28.26
C ASP A 195 17.09 0.89 -28.81
N PHE A 196 17.43 0.31 -29.96
CA PHE A 196 16.70 -0.84 -30.49
C PHE A 196 17.39 -2.10 -29.99
N LEU A 197 16.60 -3.05 -29.48
CA LEU A 197 17.07 -4.43 -29.36
C LEU A 197 17.70 -4.87 -30.71
N GLN A 198 18.80 -5.62 -30.66
CA GLN A 198 19.41 -6.20 -31.88
C GLN A 198 18.40 -7.04 -32.70
N ARG A 199 17.37 -7.56 -32.03
CA ARG A 199 16.17 -8.17 -32.62
C ARG A 199 14.94 -7.59 -31.97
N SER A 200 13.91 -7.27 -32.76
CA SER A 200 12.66 -6.73 -32.21
C SER A 200 11.99 -7.73 -31.25
N LEU A 201 11.23 -7.25 -30.25
CA LEU A 201 10.53 -8.15 -29.31
C LEU A 201 9.67 -9.21 -30.03
N PRO A 202 8.89 -8.86 -31.08
CA PRO A 202 8.13 -9.85 -31.84
C PRO A 202 9.01 -10.90 -32.54
N GLN A 203 10.21 -10.53 -32.99
CA GLN A 203 11.16 -11.49 -33.58
C GLN A 203 11.68 -12.48 -32.53
N VAL A 204 11.95 -12.00 -31.31
CA VAL A 204 12.33 -12.89 -30.19
C VAL A 204 11.20 -13.87 -29.89
N VAL A 205 9.96 -13.39 -29.73
CA VAL A 205 8.79 -14.29 -29.53
C VAL A 205 8.64 -15.28 -30.68
N GLN A 206 8.83 -14.85 -31.92
CA GLN A 206 8.77 -15.73 -33.08
C GLN A 206 9.86 -16.82 -33.04
N SER A 207 11.06 -16.50 -32.60
CA SER A 207 12.16 -17.46 -32.46
C SER A 207 11.91 -18.51 -31.37
N LEU A 208 11.10 -18.17 -30.36
CA LEU A 208 10.72 -19.09 -29.29
C LEU A 208 9.57 -20.02 -29.69
N ASN A 209 8.86 -19.71 -30.78
CA ASN A 209 7.72 -20.50 -31.23
C ASN A 209 8.16 -21.93 -31.60
N GLY A 210 7.49 -22.92 -31.00
CA GLY A 210 7.84 -24.34 -31.18
C GLY A 210 9.02 -24.84 -30.33
N ILE A 211 9.70 -23.97 -29.57
CA ILE A 211 10.75 -24.39 -28.62
C ILE A 211 10.09 -24.75 -27.29
N GLN A 212 10.16 -26.03 -26.90
CA GLN A 212 9.68 -26.51 -25.59
C GLN A 212 10.78 -26.60 -24.52
N SER A 213 12.05 -26.69 -24.93
CA SER A 213 13.16 -26.79 -23.99
C SER A 213 13.38 -25.46 -23.26
N ARG A 214 13.25 -25.50 -21.93
CA ARG A 214 13.51 -24.36 -21.05
C ARG A 214 14.92 -23.80 -21.20
N GLU A 215 15.92 -24.67 -21.30
CA GLU A 215 17.33 -24.28 -21.47
C GLU A 215 17.54 -23.49 -22.76
N LYS A 216 16.99 -23.96 -23.89
CA LYS A 216 17.08 -23.24 -25.16
C LYS A 216 16.40 -21.88 -25.11
N ARG A 217 15.24 -21.79 -24.44
CA ARG A 217 14.56 -20.50 -24.22
C ARG A 217 15.42 -19.57 -23.37
N PHE A 218 15.99 -20.08 -22.29
CA PHE A 218 16.92 -19.35 -21.44
C PHE A 218 18.07 -18.78 -22.26
N ASP A 219 18.75 -19.59 -23.07
CA ASP A 219 19.88 -19.14 -23.90
C ASP A 219 19.49 -18.01 -24.86
N ILE A 220 18.36 -18.15 -25.58
CA ILE A 220 17.84 -17.14 -26.50
C ILE A 220 17.50 -15.84 -25.77
N ILE A 221 16.85 -15.94 -24.60
CA ILE A 221 16.49 -14.78 -23.79
C ILE A 221 17.73 -14.10 -23.22
N MET A 222 18.71 -14.86 -22.75
CA MET A 222 19.97 -14.30 -22.26
C MET A 222 20.76 -13.63 -23.38
N GLU A 223 20.76 -14.18 -24.60
CA GLU A 223 21.30 -13.51 -25.79
C GLU A 223 20.56 -12.20 -26.07
N ALA A 224 19.22 -12.23 -26.03
CA ALA A 224 18.42 -11.02 -26.22
C ALA A 224 18.68 -9.97 -25.12
N LEU A 225 18.95 -10.40 -23.88
CA LEU A 225 19.22 -9.55 -22.69
C LEU A 225 20.64 -8.99 -22.62
N LYS A 226 21.59 -9.48 -23.43
CA LYS A 226 22.98 -8.98 -23.43
C LYS A 226 23.02 -7.50 -23.79
N ARG A 227 23.58 -6.68 -22.89
CA ARG A 227 23.74 -5.22 -23.08
C ARG A 227 24.78 -4.93 -24.17
N SER A 228 24.51 -3.93 -25.00
CA SER A 228 25.58 -3.18 -25.67
C SER A 228 26.13 -2.17 -24.66
N ASP A 229 27.43 -1.93 -24.64
CA ASP A 229 28.05 -1.04 -23.64
C ASP A 229 27.40 0.35 -23.65
N GLY A 230 26.82 0.75 -22.50
CA GLY A 230 26.25 2.09 -22.27
C GLY A 230 24.73 2.24 -22.39
N GLU A 231 23.99 1.18 -22.76
CA GLU A 231 22.53 1.26 -23.01
C GLU A 231 21.68 0.92 -21.77
N THR A 232 20.77 1.82 -21.40
CA THR A 232 19.76 1.56 -20.35
C THR A 232 18.49 1.02 -20.98
N ARG A 233 18.21 -0.27 -20.78
CA ARG A 233 17.04 -0.93 -21.34
C ARG A 233 15.75 -0.61 -20.58
N ASN A 234 14.63 -0.70 -21.29
CA ASN A 234 13.32 -0.52 -20.70
C ASN A 234 12.99 -1.69 -19.75
N PRO A 235 12.69 -1.42 -18.46
CA PRO A 235 12.38 -2.48 -17.50
C PRO A 235 11.19 -3.37 -17.89
N LEU A 236 10.21 -2.81 -18.60
CA LEU A 236 9.04 -3.54 -19.09
C LEU A 236 9.45 -4.63 -20.08
N GLU A 237 10.36 -4.31 -21.01
CA GLU A 237 10.88 -5.26 -22.00
C GLU A 237 11.70 -6.37 -21.33
N GLN A 238 12.56 -6.00 -20.38
CA GLN A 238 13.38 -6.97 -19.66
C GLN A 238 12.52 -7.94 -18.84
N GLY A 239 11.54 -7.43 -18.09
CA GLY A 239 10.61 -8.26 -17.33
C GLY A 239 9.80 -9.19 -18.23
N PHE A 240 9.32 -8.69 -19.37
CA PHE A 240 8.64 -9.50 -20.39
C PHE A 240 9.55 -10.62 -20.92
N LEU A 241 10.76 -10.30 -21.37
CA LEU A 241 11.70 -11.29 -21.91
C LEU A 241 12.01 -12.40 -20.90
N ILE A 242 12.27 -12.04 -19.64
CA ILE A 242 12.54 -13.03 -18.58
C ILE A 242 11.32 -13.94 -18.35
N SER A 243 10.10 -13.39 -18.41
CA SER A 243 8.88 -14.20 -18.25
C SER A 243 8.63 -15.22 -19.36
N LEU A 244 9.27 -15.07 -20.53
CA LEU A 244 9.17 -16.03 -21.64
C LEU A 244 10.05 -17.27 -21.48
N ILE A 245 11.01 -17.27 -20.54
CA ILE A 245 11.87 -18.43 -20.27
C ILE A 245 11.01 -19.62 -19.84
N GLU A 246 10.14 -19.38 -18.86
CA GLU A 246 9.17 -20.36 -18.37
C GLU A 246 7.86 -19.64 -18.00
N PRO A 247 6.95 -19.47 -18.99
CA PRO A 247 5.73 -18.70 -18.80
C PRO A 247 4.87 -19.25 -17.66
N GLY A 248 4.50 -18.38 -16.70
CA GLY A 248 3.72 -18.77 -15.53
C GLY A 248 4.52 -19.26 -14.32
N SER A 249 5.85 -19.36 -14.44
CA SER A 249 6.74 -19.72 -13.34
C SER A 249 7.39 -18.47 -12.72
N PHE A 250 7.50 -18.46 -11.38
CA PHE A 250 8.24 -17.44 -10.61
C PHE A 250 9.70 -17.83 -10.34
N GLU A 251 10.20 -18.95 -10.91
CA GLU A 251 11.58 -19.44 -10.69
C GLU A 251 12.66 -18.43 -11.10
N PHE A 252 12.37 -17.56 -12.06
CA PHE A 252 13.31 -16.57 -12.60
C PHE A 252 13.20 -15.19 -11.93
N LEU A 253 12.53 -15.10 -10.77
CA LEU A 253 12.44 -13.84 -10.02
C LEU A 253 13.84 -13.33 -9.63
N GLU A 254 14.72 -14.19 -9.14
CA GLU A 254 16.10 -13.79 -8.80
C GLU A 254 16.91 -13.34 -10.02
N LEU A 255 16.61 -13.88 -11.21
CA LEU A 255 17.20 -13.38 -12.44
C LEU A 255 16.71 -11.96 -12.74
N SER A 256 15.40 -11.70 -12.60
CA SER A 256 14.85 -10.35 -12.81
C SER A 256 15.49 -9.31 -11.88
N LYS A 257 15.74 -9.67 -10.61
CA LYS A 257 16.43 -8.82 -9.64
C LYS A 257 17.86 -8.48 -10.04
N LYS A 258 18.57 -9.41 -10.71
CA LYS A 258 19.94 -9.17 -11.21
C LYS A 258 20.00 -8.17 -12.36
N TYR A 259 18.93 -8.08 -13.15
CA TYR A 259 18.79 -7.11 -14.24
C TYR A 259 18.20 -5.77 -13.78
N ASP A 260 17.83 -5.68 -12.51
CA ASP A 260 17.21 -4.51 -11.92
C ASP A 260 18.27 -3.54 -11.41
N ASP A 261 18.72 -2.63 -12.27
CA ASP A 261 19.70 -1.62 -11.88
C ASP A 261 19.08 -0.53 -10.97
N LYS A 262 17.73 -0.42 -10.92
CA LYS A 262 17.03 0.76 -10.40
C LYS A 262 15.66 0.42 -9.78
N GLY A 263 15.71 -0.11 -8.56
CA GLY A 263 14.57 0.01 -7.64
C GLY A 263 13.42 -0.99 -7.85
N GLY A 264 13.60 -2.09 -8.57
CA GLY A 264 12.65 -3.22 -8.58
C GLY A 264 11.68 -3.26 -9.78
N ALA A 265 11.83 -2.34 -10.73
CA ALA A 265 10.94 -2.24 -11.89
C ALA A 265 10.96 -3.48 -12.79
N VAL A 266 12.12 -4.11 -13.00
CA VAL A 266 12.24 -5.31 -13.86
C VAL A 266 11.52 -6.48 -13.20
N SER A 267 11.68 -6.65 -11.89
CA SER A 267 10.99 -7.68 -11.12
C SER A 267 9.48 -7.49 -11.10
N VAL A 268 9.01 -6.23 -10.98
CA VAL A 268 7.58 -5.91 -11.04
C VAL A 268 6.99 -6.27 -12.41
N ALA A 269 7.66 -5.86 -13.50
CA ALA A 269 7.24 -6.21 -14.85
C ALA A 269 7.23 -7.74 -15.08
N TYR A 270 8.27 -8.43 -14.63
CA TYR A 270 8.35 -9.90 -14.68
C TYR A 270 7.17 -10.57 -13.98
N CYS A 271 6.79 -10.09 -12.79
CA CYS A 271 5.64 -10.64 -12.07
C CYS A 271 4.33 -10.42 -12.83
N ALA A 272 4.11 -9.24 -13.42
CA ALA A 272 2.94 -8.94 -14.25
C ALA A 272 2.79 -9.95 -15.39
N PHE A 273 3.84 -10.11 -16.20
CA PHE A 273 3.79 -11.00 -17.37
C PHE A 273 3.75 -12.48 -16.98
N THR A 274 4.45 -12.88 -15.92
CA THR A 274 4.36 -14.23 -15.36
C THR A 274 2.92 -14.60 -15.02
N VAL A 275 2.17 -13.72 -14.36
CA VAL A 275 0.75 -13.97 -14.03
C VAL A 275 -0.12 -13.97 -15.29
N MET A 276 0.08 -13.03 -16.21
CA MET A 276 -0.67 -12.97 -17.48
C MET A 276 -0.52 -14.25 -18.31
N PHE A 277 0.69 -14.82 -18.37
CA PHE A 277 0.95 -16.05 -19.13
C PHE A 277 0.56 -17.33 -18.39
N GLY A 278 0.82 -17.39 -17.08
CA GLY A 278 0.52 -18.56 -16.26
C GLY A 278 -0.96 -18.70 -15.91
N LYS A 279 -1.75 -17.63 -16.03
CA LYS A 279 -3.18 -17.60 -15.72
C LYS A 279 -3.42 -18.18 -14.32
N GLU A 280 -4.35 -19.15 -14.19
CA GLU A 280 -4.67 -19.79 -12.91
C GLU A 280 -3.47 -20.47 -12.24
N VAL A 281 -2.50 -21.00 -12.99
CA VAL A 281 -1.35 -21.70 -12.40
C VAL A 281 -0.49 -20.71 -11.61
N ALA A 282 -0.21 -19.55 -12.19
CA ALA A 282 0.53 -18.48 -11.52
C ALA A 282 -0.25 -17.89 -10.34
N LEU A 283 -1.58 -17.72 -10.47
CA LEU A 283 -2.43 -17.19 -9.38
C LEU A 283 -2.51 -18.12 -8.16
N ARG A 284 -2.33 -19.43 -8.35
CA ARG A 284 -2.31 -20.43 -7.26
C ARG A 284 -0.97 -20.48 -6.51
N GLN A 285 0.07 -19.85 -7.04
CA GLN A 285 1.35 -19.71 -6.36
C GLN A 285 1.18 -18.93 -5.04
N PHE A 286 2.14 -19.08 -4.13
CA PHE A 286 2.09 -18.44 -2.81
C PHE A 286 0.80 -18.74 -2.04
N ASN A 287 0.36 -20.00 -2.06
CA ASN A 287 -0.86 -20.47 -1.38
C ASN A 287 -2.15 -19.78 -1.86
N GLY A 288 -2.25 -19.50 -3.17
CA GLY A 288 -3.43 -18.87 -3.77
C GLY A 288 -3.55 -17.37 -3.51
N PHE A 289 -2.46 -16.68 -3.15
CA PHE A 289 -2.44 -15.23 -2.93
C PHE A 289 -3.02 -14.47 -4.12
N GLY A 290 -2.55 -14.76 -5.34
CA GLY A 290 -3.02 -14.06 -6.55
C GLY A 290 -4.52 -14.26 -6.80
N LEU A 291 -5.03 -15.47 -6.55
CA LEU A 291 -6.46 -15.77 -6.65
C LEU A 291 -7.26 -15.00 -5.59
N ALA A 292 -6.74 -14.86 -4.37
CA ALA A 292 -7.36 -14.08 -3.32
C ALA A 292 -7.40 -12.58 -3.65
N VAL A 293 -6.33 -12.02 -4.24
CA VAL A 293 -6.31 -10.63 -4.71
C VAL A 293 -7.37 -10.42 -5.80
N LEU A 294 -7.41 -11.31 -6.80
CA LEU A 294 -8.36 -11.23 -7.90
C LEU A 294 -9.81 -11.30 -7.41
N ASN A 295 -10.11 -12.25 -6.52
CA ASN A 295 -11.47 -12.53 -6.09
C ASN A 295 -11.95 -11.68 -4.90
N ASN A 296 -11.06 -11.13 -4.07
CA ASN A 296 -11.49 -10.41 -2.87
C ASN A 296 -11.12 -8.92 -2.91
N SER A 297 -10.04 -8.55 -3.61
CA SER A 297 -9.53 -7.17 -3.62
C SER A 297 -9.93 -6.43 -4.90
N LEU A 298 -9.86 -7.09 -6.07
CA LEU A 298 -10.22 -6.49 -7.36
C LEU A 298 -11.69 -6.74 -7.76
N GLN A 299 -12.59 -6.91 -6.78
CA GLN A 299 -14.03 -6.98 -7.04
C GLN A 299 -14.70 -5.61 -6.82
N LEU A 300 -15.60 -5.24 -7.72
CA LEU A 300 -16.36 -3.98 -7.67
C LEU A 300 -17.32 -3.88 -6.48
N ASN A 301 -17.72 -5.04 -5.92
CA ASN A 301 -18.80 -5.16 -4.92
C ASN A 301 -18.39 -4.82 -3.48
N GLY A 302 -17.14 -4.40 -3.24
CA GLY A 302 -16.70 -3.98 -1.92
C GLY A 302 -17.23 -2.59 -1.57
N ASP A 303 -18.02 -2.46 -0.50
CA ASP A 303 -18.24 -1.17 0.17
C ASP A 303 -16.91 -0.70 0.73
N GLU A 304 -16.14 0.03 -0.08
CA GLU A 304 -14.88 0.61 0.33
C GLU A 304 -15.14 1.82 1.20
N ASN A 305 -15.28 1.56 2.49
CA ASN A 305 -15.26 2.60 3.51
C ASN A 305 -13.83 3.16 3.57
N SER A 306 -13.65 4.42 3.22
CA SER A 306 -12.43 5.18 3.50
C SER A 306 -12.53 5.78 4.91
N ASP A 307 -11.39 5.93 5.58
CA ASP A 307 -11.33 6.65 6.85
C ASP A 307 -11.33 8.17 6.63
N ILE A 308 -10.76 8.63 5.51
CA ILE A 308 -10.59 10.05 5.20
C ILE A 308 -10.42 10.26 3.69
N SER A 309 -10.78 11.43 3.15
CA SER A 309 -10.42 11.84 1.79
C SER A 309 -9.05 12.53 1.77
N ILE A 310 -8.35 12.48 0.64
CA ILE A 310 -7.07 13.19 0.48
C ILE A 310 -7.19 14.70 0.75
N SER A 311 -8.31 15.31 0.38
CA SER A 311 -8.59 16.73 0.61
C SER A 311 -8.71 17.07 2.09
N GLU A 312 -9.36 16.20 2.88
CA GLU A 312 -9.46 16.39 4.32
C GLU A 312 -8.13 16.06 5.02
N LEU A 313 -7.40 15.06 4.54
CA LEU A 313 -6.06 14.73 5.03
C LEU A 313 -5.10 15.92 4.92
N ARG A 314 -5.11 16.62 3.76
CA ARG A 314 -4.34 17.87 3.56
C ARG A 314 -4.66 18.93 4.61
N ILE A 315 -5.92 19.07 5.01
CA ILE A 315 -6.36 20.06 6.01
C ILE A 315 -5.87 19.67 7.41
N LEU A 316 -5.92 18.38 7.76
CA LEU A 316 -5.50 17.90 9.08
C LEU A 316 -3.97 17.96 9.26
N HIS A 317 -3.22 17.77 8.17
CA HIS A 317 -1.76 17.80 8.11
C HIS A 317 -1.19 19.11 7.52
N ASP A 318 -1.91 20.22 7.63
CA ASP A 318 -1.44 21.53 7.15
C ASP A 318 -0.05 21.85 7.74
N ILE A 319 0.94 22.04 6.85
CA ILE A 319 2.35 22.31 7.16
C ILE A 319 2.51 23.56 8.04
N ARG A 320 1.53 24.47 8.02
CA ARG A 320 1.52 25.65 8.88
C ARG A 320 1.32 25.33 10.37
N ARG A 321 0.91 24.11 10.71
CA ARG A 321 0.71 23.67 12.09
C ARG A 321 1.99 23.07 12.65
N ALA A 322 2.26 23.36 13.92
CA ALA A 322 3.39 22.77 14.64
C ALA A 322 3.20 21.25 14.81
N ASP A 323 1.96 20.81 15.05
CA ASP A 323 1.61 19.40 15.22
C ASP A 323 0.40 19.02 14.35
N PRO A 324 0.39 17.82 13.74
CA PRO A 324 -0.75 17.31 12.99
C PRO A 324 -1.95 17.02 13.91
N ILE A 325 -3.17 17.28 13.43
CA ILE A 325 -4.38 16.95 14.19
C ILE A 325 -4.61 15.45 14.18
N VAL A 326 -4.66 14.85 15.37
CA VAL A 326 -4.97 13.42 15.54
C VAL A 326 -6.45 13.19 15.30
N PHE A 327 -6.78 12.28 14.39
CA PHE A 327 -8.14 11.84 14.11
C PHE A 327 -8.33 10.34 14.37
N ARG A 328 -9.59 9.92 14.50
CA ARG A 328 -9.93 8.50 14.68
C ARG A 328 -10.01 7.79 13.34
N THR A 329 -9.26 6.70 13.23
CA THR A 329 -9.26 5.76 12.11
C THR A 329 -9.87 4.43 12.56
N ARG A 330 -10.34 3.60 11.62
CA ARG A 330 -10.86 2.25 11.95
C ARG A 330 -9.77 1.35 12.52
N SER A 331 -8.54 1.49 12.05
CA SER A 331 -7.37 0.77 12.54
C SER A 331 -6.36 1.73 13.16
N PRO A 332 -5.74 1.42 14.31
CA PRO A 332 -4.67 2.24 14.86
C PRO A 332 -3.39 2.21 14.01
N TRP A 333 -3.27 1.24 13.12
CA TRP A 333 -2.06 0.97 12.35
C TRP A 333 -2.11 1.46 10.91
N LEU A 334 -3.31 1.75 10.43
CA LEU A 334 -3.62 2.05 9.04
C LEU A 334 -4.54 3.27 8.94
N VAL A 335 -4.44 3.95 7.81
CA VAL A 335 -5.38 4.98 7.37
C VAL A 335 -5.79 4.64 5.95
N ASP A 336 -7.07 4.41 5.73
CA ASP A 336 -7.61 4.24 4.38
C ASP A 336 -8.01 5.60 3.82
N VAL A 337 -7.34 6.04 2.76
CA VAL A 337 -7.49 7.38 2.17
C VAL A 337 -8.19 7.26 0.82
N GLU A 338 -9.32 7.94 0.65
CA GLU A 338 -9.95 8.14 -0.66
C GLU A 338 -9.10 9.16 -1.45
N LEU A 339 -8.38 8.67 -2.46
CA LEU A 339 -7.46 9.45 -3.30
C LEU A 339 -8.22 10.16 -4.42
N ALA A 340 -9.25 9.51 -4.94
CA ALA A 340 -10.16 10.07 -5.93
C ALA A 340 -11.55 9.43 -5.74
N PRO A 341 -12.61 9.96 -6.35
CA PRO A 341 -13.94 9.35 -6.31
C PRO A 341 -13.91 7.82 -6.45
N MET A 342 -14.26 7.12 -5.36
CA MET A 342 -14.31 5.65 -5.29
C MET A 342 -12.97 4.91 -5.50
N VAL A 343 -11.85 5.61 -5.36
CA VAL A 343 -10.49 5.05 -5.46
C VAL A 343 -9.79 5.29 -4.12
N SER A 344 -9.46 4.20 -3.42
CA SER A 344 -8.92 4.26 -2.06
C SER A 344 -7.59 3.53 -1.95
N GLY A 345 -6.63 4.14 -1.25
CA GLY A 345 -5.38 3.50 -0.86
C GLY A 345 -5.30 3.31 0.64
N SER A 346 -4.62 2.26 1.10
CA SER A 346 -4.31 2.08 2.52
C SER A 346 -2.89 2.56 2.80
N PHE A 347 -2.67 3.24 3.92
CA PHE A 347 -1.36 3.80 4.29
C PHE A 347 -1.04 3.48 5.74
N GLY A 348 0.25 3.32 6.07
CA GLY A 348 0.67 3.14 7.45
C GLY A 348 0.39 4.40 8.27
N ASN A 349 -0.23 4.27 9.45
CA ASN A 349 -0.44 5.40 10.35
C ASN A 349 0.82 5.66 11.20
N VAL A 350 1.92 6.02 10.54
CA VAL A 350 3.25 6.15 11.19
C VAL A 350 3.25 7.23 12.26
N ILE A 351 2.50 8.32 12.05
CA ILE A 351 2.37 9.43 13.00
C ILE A 351 1.78 8.94 14.32
N LYS A 352 0.69 8.16 14.27
CA LYS A 352 0.08 7.59 15.47
C LYS A 352 0.97 6.56 16.15
N ARG A 353 1.73 5.77 15.37
CA ARG A 353 2.73 4.82 15.91
C ARG A 353 3.85 5.54 16.65
N ARG A 354 4.43 6.58 16.07
CA ARG A 354 5.47 7.40 16.70
C ARG A 354 4.95 8.06 17.98
N ALA A 355 3.74 8.64 17.93
CA ALA A 355 3.12 9.22 19.11
C ALA A 355 2.82 8.18 20.22
N ALA A 356 2.42 6.96 19.85
CA ALA A 356 2.20 5.87 20.80
C ALA A 356 3.51 5.37 21.43
N ALA A 357 4.57 5.23 20.62
CA ALA A 357 5.91 4.86 21.09
C ALA A 357 6.47 5.91 22.06
N GLN A 358 6.41 7.20 21.69
CA GLN A 358 6.85 8.30 22.56
C GLN A 358 6.09 8.36 23.88
N ARG A 359 4.76 8.12 23.87
CA ARG A 359 3.98 8.05 25.11
C ARG A 359 4.36 6.85 25.98
N SER A 360 4.75 5.74 25.36
CA SER A 360 5.24 4.56 26.08
C SER A 360 6.60 4.83 26.73
N GLU A 361 7.52 5.45 26.00
CA GLU A 361 8.83 5.88 26.49
C GLU A 361 8.67 6.88 27.65
N GLN A 362 7.87 7.94 27.46
CA GLN A 362 7.59 8.91 28.53
C GLN A 362 6.98 8.29 29.79
N ARG A 363 6.15 7.26 29.63
CA ARG A 363 5.61 6.50 30.78
C ARG A 363 6.66 5.63 31.45
N SER A 364 7.56 5.03 30.68
CA SER A 364 8.71 4.28 31.20
C SER A 364 9.62 5.21 31.99
N ASP A 365 10.02 6.34 31.40
CA ASP A 365 10.87 7.35 32.04
C ASP A 365 10.23 7.92 33.31
N ALA A 366 8.91 8.16 33.29
CA ALA A 366 8.19 8.63 34.47
C ALA A 366 8.18 7.57 35.58
N ALA A 367 7.99 6.30 35.24
CA ALA A 367 8.03 5.20 36.21
C ALA A 367 9.44 4.99 36.79
N GLU A 368 10.49 5.09 35.97
CA GLU A 368 11.88 5.04 36.44
C GLU A 368 12.22 6.19 37.38
N ARG A 369 11.77 7.42 37.06
CA ARG A 369 11.92 8.57 37.96
C ARG A 369 11.18 8.39 39.27
N GLU A 370 9.99 7.82 39.23
CA GLU A 370 9.21 7.53 40.44
C GLU A 370 9.92 6.50 41.32
N GLU A 371 10.48 5.44 40.72
CA GLU A 371 11.24 4.42 41.47
C GLU A 371 12.52 5.01 42.08
N LEU A 372 13.28 5.81 41.33
CA LEU A 372 14.45 6.53 41.86
C LEU A 372 14.09 7.47 43.02
N LEU A 373 12.96 8.19 42.93
CA LEU A 373 12.47 9.02 44.02
C LEU A 373 12.11 8.17 45.24
N ARG A 374 11.50 6.99 45.04
CA ARG A 374 11.15 6.05 46.10
C ARG A 374 12.38 5.49 46.80
N GLU A 375 13.41 5.11 46.05
CA GLU A 375 14.70 4.65 46.58
C GLU A 375 15.42 5.76 47.36
N ASN A 376 15.45 6.98 46.83
CA ASN A 376 16.05 8.14 47.48
C ASN A 376 15.31 8.50 48.78
N LEU A 377 13.98 8.47 48.77
CA LEU A 377 13.15 8.65 49.97
C LEU A 377 13.40 7.53 50.99
N GLY A 378 13.49 6.28 50.55
CA GLY A 378 13.80 5.15 51.43
C GLY A 378 15.20 5.23 52.04
N THR A 379 16.16 5.81 51.32
CA THR A 379 17.52 6.07 51.81
C THR A 379 17.53 7.24 52.79
N ALA A 380 16.82 8.33 52.48
CA ALA A 380 16.66 9.48 53.36
C ALA A 380 15.94 9.10 54.66
N LEU A 381 14.90 8.25 54.59
CA LEU A 381 14.20 7.71 55.76
C LEU A 381 15.13 6.85 56.63
N ARG A 382 15.92 5.94 56.03
CA ARG A 382 16.92 5.16 56.77
C ARG A 382 18.00 6.03 57.40
N ALA A 383 18.46 7.07 56.71
CA ALA A 383 19.41 8.04 57.24
C ALA A 383 18.79 8.85 58.39
N LEU A 384 17.53 9.26 58.27
CA LEU A 384 16.74 9.90 59.33
C LEU A 384 16.56 8.97 60.54
N GLU A 385 16.18 7.70 60.34
CA GLU A 385 16.09 6.70 61.40
C GLU A 385 17.43 6.49 62.12
N SER A 386 18.55 6.48 61.37
CA SER A 386 19.90 6.39 61.93
C SER A 386 20.32 7.67 62.66
N ALA A 387 19.96 8.85 62.17
CA ALA A 387 20.37 10.14 62.72
C ALA A 387 19.53 10.55 63.93
N TYR A 388 18.22 10.31 63.87
CA TYR A 388 17.31 10.52 64.98
C TYR A 388 17.35 9.39 66.01
N GLY A 389 18.01 8.28 65.67
CA GLY A 389 18.17 7.13 66.55
C GLY A 389 16.85 6.78 67.20
N LEU A 390 16.02 5.97 66.53
CA LEU A 390 14.95 5.31 67.27
C LEU A 390 15.63 4.59 68.46
N ILE A 391 15.44 5.19 69.64
CA ILE A 391 14.92 4.56 70.84
C ILE A 391 15.28 3.10 70.79
N GLU A 392 16.29 2.71 71.57
CA GLU A 392 16.53 1.33 71.93
C GLU A 392 15.19 0.67 72.30
N VAL A 393 14.51 0.06 71.33
CA VAL A 393 13.57 -1.02 71.59
C VAL A 393 14.48 -2.16 72.00
N ARG A 394 14.81 -2.09 73.29
CA ARG A 394 15.52 -3.04 74.11
C ARG A 394 15.11 -4.42 73.65
N ARG A 395 15.94 -5.06 72.83
CA ARG A 395 15.88 -6.49 72.58
C ARG A 395 16.17 -7.17 73.91
N SER A 396 15.13 -7.38 74.71
CA SER A 396 15.19 -8.25 75.87
C SER A 396 15.38 -9.68 75.37
N LYS A 397 16.61 -10.16 75.52
CA LYS A 397 16.89 -11.57 75.78
C LYS A 397 17.46 -11.65 77.19
N PRO A 398 17.39 -12.79 77.89
CA PRO A 398 16.54 -13.97 77.70
C PRO A 398 15.85 -14.39 79.01
N ASP A 399 14.92 -15.35 78.98
CA ASP A 399 14.90 -16.34 80.05
C ASP A 399 14.44 -17.70 79.55
N SER A 400 15.28 -18.68 79.88
CA SER A 400 15.06 -20.10 79.71
C SER A 400 13.98 -20.58 80.67
N ALA A 401 12.94 -21.23 80.16
CA ALA A 401 12.25 -22.26 80.92
C ALA A 401 11.82 -23.38 79.96
N ALA A 402 12.42 -24.53 80.19
CA ALA A 402 12.10 -25.80 79.57
C ALA A 402 10.63 -26.18 79.80
N SER A 403 10.02 -26.83 78.81
CA SER A 403 8.95 -27.84 78.97
C SER A 403 8.38 -28.14 77.58
N SER A 404 8.89 -29.16 76.89
CA SER A 404 8.32 -30.51 76.91
C SER A 404 7.11 -30.69 75.98
N ARG A 405 7.32 -31.58 74.98
CA ARG A 405 6.35 -32.52 74.38
C ARG A 405 5.24 -31.87 73.52
N ARG A 406 4.87 -32.38 72.34
CA ARG A 406 4.95 -33.72 71.77
C ARG A 406 4.57 -33.61 70.28
N ARG A 407 5.32 -34.30 69.41
CA ARG A 407 4.82 -34.91 68.16
C ARG A 407 3.58 -35.77 68.46
N PRO A 408 2.62 -35.98 67.54
CA PRO A 408 2.86 -36.78 66.32
C PRO A 408 2.09 -36.31 65.06
N LYS A 409 2.77 -36.40 63.90
CA LYS A 409 2.60 -37.38 62.80
C LYS A 409 1.43 -37.05 61.87
N ASP A 410 1.82 -36.88 60.61
CA ASP A 410 1.27 -37.46 59.38
C ASP A 410 -0.21 -37.84 59.38
N ILE A 411 -0.93 -37.39 58.34
CA ILE A 411 -1.43 -38.31 57.30
C ILE A 411 -1.65 -37.51 56.01
N ARG A 412 -1.06 -38.09 54.96
CA ARG A 412 -1.27 -38.03 53.51
C ARG A 412 -2.28 -37.04 52.92
#